data_AF-F9S7X0-F1
#
_entry.id   AF-F9S7X0-F1
#
_cell.length_a   1.000
_cell.length_b   1.000
_cell.length_c   1.000
_cell.angle_alpha   90.00
_cell.angle_beta   90.00
_cell.angle_gamma   90.00
#
_symmetry.space_group_name_H-M   'P 1'
#
loop_
_entity.id
_entity.type
_entity.pdbx_description
1 polymer ?
#
loop_
_entity_poly.entity_id
_entity_poly.type
_entity_poly.pdbx_seq_one_letter_code
_entity_poly.pdbx_strand_id
1 'polypeptide(L)'
;MAHLELNGTWRLTSPQRPDIDIAMTLPGDNVTALLQAELIPNPYLADNEAKVRWIEECEWHLSRQFEVDSAIYSAKQVWMTLTRVDTLATFYINGEQALQCSNMFAQQRVDIKPFLKQGSNTIRVEFARVDLEELERAKTLPFPIPSAMGNNQIPHMNLIRKTQCHSGWDWGICLMVSGIYDPIQIDAISDLWLKGFSTDQQWQVDGSVIVTVLVEVESAHHPHEVSVDLNGERQTIQTQGSGHYPCQFHIRQPQRWWPAGYGESHLYPISVCCAEQSLSRKIGLRQLHLNNQTDQRGSAMEFVVNGVPINAKGANWIPVDAMPGRECEKRYRDLLQSAVDANMNMIRVWGGGQYESDTFYNLCDELGLLVWQDMMFACSLYPSDDGFLKEVEQELRFQIPRLKEHPSIALWCGDNEVIGAIGWYDESKHNKVKYT
;
A
#
# COMPACT_ATOMS: atom_id res chain seq x y z
N MET A 1 -16.34 -8.75 17.99
CA MET A 1 -16.37 -7.49 17.20
C MET A 1 -17.14 -7.79 15.93
N ALA A 2 -18.15 -7.00 15.56
CA ALA A 2 -18.83 -7.22 14.28
C ALA A 2 -17.99 -6.58 13.17
N HIS A 3 -17.71 -7.37 12.13
CA HIS A 3 -16.90 -6.97 10.98
C HIS A 3 -17.70 -7.23 9.70
N LEU A 4 -17.64 -6.28 8.77
CA LEU A 4 -18.28 -6.37 7.47
C LEU A 4 -17.30 -5.87 6.40
N GLU A 5 -17.18 -6.59 5.30
CA GLU A 5 -16.46 -6.12 4.11
C GLU A 5 -17.46 -5.75 3.01
N LEU A 6 -17.26 -4.58 2.39
CA LEU A 6 -18.06 -4.16 1.23
C LEU A 6 -17.44 -4.58 -0.12
N ASN A 7 -16.91 -5.81 -0.14
CA ASN A 7 -16.36 -6.46 -1.34
C ASN A 7 -17.47 -7.07 -2.22
N GLY A 8 -17.11 -7.45 -3.44
CA GLY A 8 -18.01 -8.05 -4.42
C GLY A 8 -18.58 -7.04 -5.41
N THR A 9 -19.82 -7.24 -5.84
CA THR A 9 -20.41 -6.50 -6.96
C THR A 9 -20.93 -5.12 -6.55
N TRP A 10 -20.48 -4.10 -7.28
CA TRP A 10 -20.94 -2.72 -7.26
C TRP A 10 -21.50 -2.34 -8.64
N ARG A 11 -22.37 -1.34 -8.68
CA ARG A 11 -22.84 -0.72 -9.93
C ARG A 11 -21.90 0.41 -10.32
N LEU A 12 -21.35 0.35 -11.54
CA LEU A 12 -20.48 1.36 -12.15
C LEU A 12 -21.28 2.15 -13.19
N THR A 13 -21.22 3.48 -13.10
CA THR A 13 -21.85 4.43 -14.04
C THR A 13 -20.93 5.62 -14.31
N SER A 14 -21.19 6.38 -15.38
CA SER A 14 -20.50 7.64 -15.66
C SER A 14 -21.48 8.71 -16.18
N PRO A 15 -21.44 9.95 -15.67
CA PRO A 15 -22.24 11.05 -16.20
C PRO A 15 -21.95 11.38 -17.66
N GLN A 16 -20.68 11.31 -18.08
CA GLN A 16 -20.23 11.61 -19.44
C GLN A 16 -20.59 10.49 -20.42
N ARG A 17 -20.84 9.29 -19.90
CA ARG A 17 -21.20 8.08 -20.67
C ARG A 17 -22.44 7.41 -20.08
N PRO A 18 -23.64 7.98 -20.31
CA PRO A 18 -24.90 7.44 -19.77
C PRO A 18 -25.26 6.03 -20.26
N ASP A 19 -24.61 5.58 -21.34
CA ASP A 19 -24.69 4.20 -21.85
C ASP A 19 -24.03 3.18 -20.92
N ILE A 20 -23.18 3.62 -20.00
CA ILE A 20 -22.48 2.77 -19.05
C ILE A 20 -23.29 2.65 -17.76
N ASP A 21 -23.87 1.47 -17.59
CA ASP A 21 -24.52 1.01 -16.37
C ASP A 21 -24.26 -0.49 -16.22
N ILE A 22 -23.12 -0.81 -15.60
CA ILE A 22 -22.61 -2.18 -15.54
C ILE A 22 -22.21 -2.59 -14.13
N ALA A 23 -22.04 -3.90 -13.93
CA ALA A 23 -21.45 -4.43 -12.72
C ALA A 23 -19.92 -4.23 -12.73
N MET A 24 -19.36 -3.88 -11.57
CA MET A 24 -17.92 -3.83 -11.31
C MET A 24 -17.63 -4.58 -10.01
N THR A 25 -16.63 -5.46 -10.02
CA THR A 25 -16.20 -6.17 -8.80
C THR A 25 -15.17 -5.33 -8.05
N LEU A 26 -15.38 -5.14 -6.75
CA LEU A 26 -14.39 -4.61 -5.83
C LEU A 26 -13.86 -5.72 -4.91
N PRO A 27 -12.56 -5.73 -4.57
CA PRO A 27 -11.53 -4.82 -5.07
C PRO A 27 -11.26 -4.98 -6.58
N GLY A 28 -11.01 -3.86 -7.28
CA GLY A 28 -10.86 -3.82 -8.74
C GLY A 28 -10.92 -2.39 -9.31
N ASP A 29 -10.89 -2.30 -10.64
CA ASP A 29 -10.85 -1.05 -11.40
C ASP A 29 -11.91 -0.97 -12.52
N ASN A 30 -12.23 0.27 -12.92
CA ASN A 30 -13.20 0.60 -13.95
C ASN A 30 -12.84 -0.01 -15.33
N VAL A 31 -11.56 -0.02 -15.72
CA VAL A 31 -11.13 -0.52 -17.03
C VAL A 31 -11.33 -2.04 -17.13
N THR A 32 -10.98 -2.79 -16.08
CA THR A 32 -11.23 -4.23 -16.01
C THR A 32 -12.73 -4.52 -16.13
N ALA A 33 -13.58 -3.75 -15.46
CA ALA A 33 -15.04 -3.92 -15.55
C ALA A 33 -15.58 -3.62 -16.96
N LEU A 34 -15.14 -2.52 -17.59
CA LEU A 34 -15.52 -2.17 -18.96
C LEU A 34 -15.08 -3.23 -19.97
N LEU A 35 -13.89 -3.79 -19.79
CA LEU A 35 -13.36 -4.85 -20.64
C LEU A 35 -14.15 -6.15 -20.49
N GLN A 36 -14.51 -6.53 -19.26
CA GLN A 36 -15.37 -7.69 -18.98
C GLN A 36 -16.79 -7.53 -19.55
N ALA A 37 -17.30 -6.30 -19.56
CA ALA A 37 -18.59 -5.97 -20.16
C ALA A 37 -18.54 -5.77 -21.69
N GLU A 38 -17.38 -5.98 -22.32
CA GLU A 38 -17.15 -5.81 -23.76
C GLU A 38 -17.46 -4.38 -24.28
N LEU A 39 -17.39 -3.38 -23.41
CA LEU A 39 -17.62 -1.97 -23.75
C LEU A 39 -16.38 -1.25 -24.28
N ILE A 40 -15.20 -1.86 -24.10
CA ILE A 40 -13.94 -1.40 -24.65
C ILE A 40 -13.21 -2.56 -25.33
N PRO A 41 -12.41 -2.29 -26.39
CA PRO A 41 -11.52 -3.30 -26.92
C PRO A 41 -10.40 -3.60 -25.91
N ASN A 42 -9.73 -4.75 -26.04
CA ASN A 42 -8.54 -5.06 -25.24
C ASN A 42 -7.48 -3.95 -25.42
N PRO A 43 -7.13 -3.18 -24.37
CA PRO A 43 -6.20 -2.05 -24.48
C PRO A 43 -4.81 -2.48 -24.95
N TYR A 44 -4.41 -3.72 -24.68
CA TYR A 44 -3.07 -4.24 -25.01
C TYR A 44 -2.92 -4.70 -26.46
N LEU A 45 -4.00 -4.72 -27.24
CA LEU A 45 -3.96 -5.20 -28.61
C LEU A 45 -3.68 -4.05 -29.58
N ALA A 46 -2.58 -4.17 -30.34
CA ALA A 46 -2.20 -3.25 -31.41
C ALA A 46 -2.21 -1.77 -30.95
N ASP A 47 -3.05 -0.94 -31.57
CA ASP A 47 -3.17 0.51 -31.33
C ASP A 47 -4.38 0.88 -30.46
N ASN A 48 -4.95 -0.10 -29.73
CA ASN A 48 -6.19 0.12 -28.97
C ASN A 48 -6.04 1.08 -27.78
N GLU A 49 -4.82 1.39 -27.34
CA GLU A 49 -4.56 2.45 -26.35
C GLU A 49 -5.29 3.74 -26.70
N ALA A 50 -5.17 4.19 -27.96
CA ALA A 50 -5.83 5.41 -28.44
C ALA A 50 -7.37 5.33 -28.37
N LYS A 51 -7.93 4.13 -28.45
CA LYS A 51 -9.39 3.88 -28.45
C LYS A 51 -9.99 3.89 -27.04
N VAL A 52 -9.16 3.84 -26.01
CA VAL A 52 -9.60 3.81 -24.60
C VAL A 52 -9.21 5.08 -23.82
N ARG A 53 -8.55 6.06 -24.45
CA ARG A 53 -8.15 7.32 -23.80
C ARG A 53 -9.33 8.09 -23.20
N TRP A 54 -10.52 8.01 -23.81
CA TRP A 54 -11.74 8.67 -23.31
C TRP A 54 -12.10 8.31 -21.86
N ILE A 55 -11.60 7.18 -21.33
CA ILE A 55 -11.85 6.75 -19.94
C ILE A 55 -11.30 7.76 -18.93
N GLU A 56 -10.16 8.38 -19.23
CA GLU A 56 -9.56 9.41 -18.37
C GLU A 56 -10.37 10.69 -18.36
N GLU A 57 -11.17 10.90 -19.40
CA GLU A 57 -12.02 12.06 -19.56
C GLU A 57 -13.39 11.92 -18.87
N CYS A 58 -13.60 10.85 -18.11
CA CYS A 58 -14.86 10.52 -17.45
C CYS A 58 -14.75 10.59 -15.92
N GLU A 59 -15.83 11.04 -15.29
CA GLU A 59 -16.07 10.79 -13.88
C GLU A 59 -16.71 9.42 -13.73
N TRP A 60 -16.37 8.71 -12.65
CA TRP A 60 -16.83 7.34 -12.41
C TRP A 60 -17.57 7.24 -11.09
N HIS A 61 -18.78 6.70 -11.12
CA HIS A 61 -19.62 6.54 -9.95
C HIS A 61 -19.81 5.06 -9.63
N LEU A 62 -19.42 4.65 -8.43
CA LEU A 62 -19.71 3.34 -7.87
C LEU A 62 -20.87 3.45 -6.88
N SER A 63 -21.78 2.47 -6.86
CA SER A 63 -22.80 2.38 -5.81
C SER A 63 -23.19 0.96 -5.46
N ARG A 64 -23.60 0.74 -4.21
CA ARG A 64 -24.25 -0.49 -3.76
C ARG A 64 -25.13 -0.27 -2.55
N GLN A 65 -25.93 -1.28 -2.24
CA GLN A 65 -26.62 -1.40 -0.97
C GLN A 65 -25.87 -2.36 -0.04
N PHE A 66 -26.02 -2.15 1.27
CA PHE A 66 -25.52 -3.04 2.30
C PHE A 66 -26.44 -3.00 3.53
N GLU A 67 -26.46 -4.08 4.30
CA GLU A 67 -27.29 -4.20 5.49
C GLU A 67 -26.46 -3.91 6.74
N VAL A 68 -27.03 -3.13 7.66
CA VAL A 68 -26.47 -2.86 8.99
C VAL A 68 -27.39 -3.49 10.01
N ASP A 69 -26.91 -4.56 10.65
CA ASP A 69 -27.65 -5.24 11.70
C ASP A 69 -27.66 -4.45 13.03
N SER A 70 -28.39 -4.98 14.02
CA SER A 70 -28.45 -4.36 15.35
C SER A 70 -27.10 -4.38 16.09
N ALA A 71 -26.20 -5.31 15.78
CA ALA A 71 -24.90 -5.40 16.44
C ALA A 71 -24.01 -4.23 16.01
N ILE A 72 -23.90 -3.99 14.69
CA ILE A 72 -23.18 -2.83 14.14
C ILE A 72 -23.89 -1.52 14.54
N TYR A 73 -25.22 -1.47 14.44
CA TYR A 73 -25.98 -0.27 14.77
C TYR A 73 -25.99 0.07 16.26
N SER A 74 -25.68 -0.86 17.17
CA SER A 74 -25.57 -0.58 18.61
C SER A 74 -24.15 -0.25 19.07
N ALA A 75 -23.13 -0.46 18.23
CA ALA A 75 -21.73 -0.16 18.55
C ALA A 75 -21.50 1.34 18.84
N LYS A 76 -20.50 1.66 19.65
CA LYS A 76 -20.17 3.05 19.99
C LYS A 76 -19.56 3.80 18.81
N GLN A 77 -18.73 3.12 18.03
CA GLN A 77 -18.10 3.62 16.81
C GLN A 77 -18.22 2.58 15.71
N VAL A 78 -18.28 3.02 14.46
CA VAL A 78 -18.26 2.14 13.29
C VAL A 78 -17.25 2.70 12.31
N TRP A 79 -16.05 2.12 12.28
CA TRP A 79 -14.95 2.61 11.46
C TRP A 79 -15.00 2.00 10.07
N MET A 80 -14.98 2.84 9.04
CA MET A 80 -14.67 2.42 7.67
C MET A 80 -13.18 2.64 7.42
N THR A 81 -12.44 1.58 7.08
CA THR A 81 -11.03 1.63 6.73
C THR A 81 -10.84 1.33 5.24
N LEU A 82 -10.04 2.17 4.58
CA LEU A 82 -9.68 2.08 3.16
C LEU A 82 -8.16 2.20 3.05
N THR A 83 -7.49 1.28 2.36
CA THR A 83 -6.02 1.27 2.26
C THR A 83 -5.47 1.61 0.89
N ARG A 84 -6.29 1.49 -0.17
CA ARG A 84 -5.85 1.72 -1.56
C ARG A 84 -7.02 2.18 -2.44
N VAL A 85 -7.22 3.51 -2.50
CA VAL A 85 -8.31 4.18 -3.25
C VAL A 85 -7.68 5.04 -4.34
N ASP A 86 -8.00 4.79 -5.60
CA ASP A 86 -7.36 5.44 -6.74
C ASP A 86 -8.30 6.43 -7.47
N THR A 87 -8.15 7.74 -7.31
CA THR A 87 -7.38 8.46 -6.27
C THR A 87 -8.27 9.53 -5.65
N LEU A 88 -8.79 10.42 -6.51
CA LEU A 88 -9.68 11.52 -6.15
C LEU A 88 -11.10 10.99 -5.96
N ALA A 89 -11.43 10.53 -4.76
CA ALA A 89 -12.68 9.83 -4.49
C ALA A 89 -13.46 10.49 -3.35
N THR A 90 -14.76 10.67 -3.54
CA THR A 90 -15.67 11.16 -2.48
C THR A 90 -16.70 10.08 -2.16
N PHE A 91 -16.76 9.69 -0.89
CA PHE A 91 -17.67 8.67 -0.38
C PHE A 91 -18.91 9.31 0.22
N TYR A 92 -20.08 8.80 -0.17
CA TYR A 92 -21.38 9.18 0.35
C TYR A 92 -22.08 7.96 0.95
N ILE A 93 -22.62 8.10 2.15
CA ILE A 93 -23.44 7.08 2.80
C ILE A 93 -24.81 7.68 3.05
N ASN A 94 -25.86 7.02 2.56
CA ASN A 94 -27.24 7.52 2.61
C ASN A 94 -27.41 8.95 2.07
N GLY A 95 -26.55 9.36 1.12
CA GLY A 95 -26.58 10.69 0.49
C GLY A 95 -25.73 11.76 1.19
N GLU A 96 -25.17 11.46 2.37
CA GLU A 96 -24.30 12.38 3.11
C GLU A 96 -22.83 12.07 2.85
N GLN A 97 -22.02 13.10 2.64
CA GLN A 97 -20.58 12.95 2.39
C GLN A 97 -19.88 12.50 3.68
N ALA A 98 -19.27 11.31 3.64
CA ALA A 98 -18.59 10.71 4.78
C ALA A 98 -17.06 10.94 4.74
N LEU A 99 -16.46 10.93 3.54
CA LEU A 99 -15.00 10.96 3.38
C LEU A 99 -14.62 11.48 1.99
N GLN A 100 -13.47 12.13 1.89
CA GLN A 100 -12.81 12.48 0.63
C GLN A 100 -11.37 11.97 0.65
N CYS A 101 -10.90 11.43 -0.47
CA CYS A 101 -9.57 10.86 -0.67
C CYS A 101 -8.86 11.59 -1.81
N SER A 102 -7.55 11.81 -1.66
CA SER A 102 -6.69 12.43 -2.70
C SER A 102 -5.33 11.75 -2.89
N ASN A 103 -5.05 10.71 -2.12
CA ASN A 103 -3.79 9.96 -2.15
C ASN A 103 -4.06 8.46 -2.19
N MET A 104 -3.61 7.80 -3.26
CA MET A 104 -3.77 6.36 -3.49
C MET A 104 -3.01 5.49 -2.51
N PHE A 105 -1.92 6.01 -1.96
CA PHE A 105 -0.99 5.30 -1.11
C PHE A 105 -1.23 5.54 0.38
N ALA A 106 -2.22 6.35 0.75
CA ALA A 106 -2.55 6.65 2.13
C ALA A 106 -3.74 5.81 2.62
N GLN A 107 -3.65 5.30 3.84
CA GLN A 107 -4.82 4.77 4.52
C GLN A 107 -5.76 5.91 4.92
N GLN A 108 -7.04 5.70 4.68
CA GLN A 108 -8.13 6.54 5.19
C GLN A 108 -8.95 5.73 6.18
N ARG A 109 -9.33 6.38 7.28
CA ARG A 109 -10.18 5.79 8.31
C ARG A 109 -11.14 6.83 8.85
N VAL A 110 -12.43 6.53 8.87
CA VAL A 110 -13.47 7.46 9.30
C VAL A 110 -14.56 6.73 10.10
N ASP A 111 -15.06 7.36 11.16
CA ASP A 111 -16.21 6.85 11.90
C ASP A 111 -17.48 7.16 11.09
N ILE A 112 -18.05 6.12 10.49
CA ILE A 112 -19.24 6.23 9.64
C ILE A 112 -20.54 6.10 10.43
N LYS A 113 -20.48 5.87 11.75
CA LYS A 113 -21.65 5.73 12.60
C LYS A 113 -22.71 6.82 12.39
N PRO A 114 -22.36 8.12 12.27
CA PRO A 114 -23.34 9.19 12.09
C PRO A 114 -24.16 9.09 10.80
N PHE A 115 -23.63 8.43 9.76
CA PHE A 115 -24.27 8.33 8.45
C PHE A 115 -25.14 7.07 8.29
N LEU A 116 -25.10 6.15 9.25
CA LEU A 116 -25.77 4.86 9.16
C LEU A 116 -27.18 4.88 9.75
N LYS A 117 -28.04 4.03 9.20
CA LYS A 117 -29.33 3.64 9.80
C LYS A 117 -29.37 2.12 9.99
N GLN A 118 -30.24 1.65 10.89
CA GLN A 118 -30.46 0.22 11.04
C GLN A 118 -31.17 -0.35 9.79
N GLY A 119 -30.72 -1.51 9.30
CA GLY A 119 -31.23 -2.15 8.08
C GLY A 119 -30.49 -1.69 6.82
N SER A 120 -31.24 -1.48 5.73
CA SER A 120 -30.69 -1.21 4.41
C SER A 120 -30.08 0.18 4.30
N ASN A 121 -28.80 0.26 3.90
CA ASN A 121 -28.04 1.49 3.66
C ASN A 121 -27.55 1.53 2.21
N THR A 122 -27.32 2.74 1.71
CA THR A 122 -26.66 2.97 0.41
C THR A 122 -25.28 3.56 0.63
N ILE A 123 -24.32 3.12 -0.17
CA ILE A 123 -23.00 3.73 -0.27
C ILE A 123 -22.72 4.05 -1.74
N ARG A 124 -22.12 5.21 -1.98
CA ARG A 124 -21.75 5.69 -3.30
C ARG A 124 -20.37 6.31 -3.25
N VAL A 125 -19.57 6.07 -4.28
CA VAL A 125 -18.24 6.65 -4.44
C VAL A 125 -18.22 7.40 -5.77
N GLU A 126 -17.79 8.65 -5.76
CA GLU A 126 -17.58 9.45 -6.97
C GLU A 126 -16.08 9.67 -7.17
N PHE A 127 -15.55 9.19 -8.28
CA PHE A 127 -14.18 9.44 -8.72
C PHE A 127 -14.16 10.64 -9.65
N ALA A 128 -13.42 11.67 -9.23
CA ALA A 128 -13.17 12.86 -10.03
C ALA A 128 -12.05 12.62 -11.05
N ARG A 129 -12.02 13.47 -12.07
CA ARG A 129 -11.01 13.43 -13.12
C ARG A 129 -9.64 13.92 -12.65
N VAL A 130 -8.66 13.03 -12.76
CA VAL A 130 -7.26 13.29 -12.39
C VAL A 130 -6.62 14.34 -13.31
N ASP A 131 -6.91 14.27 -14.61
CA ASP A 131 -6.32 15.13 -15.63
C ASP A 131 -6.79 16.60 -15.57
N LEU A 132 -7.95 16.85 -14.95
CA LEU A 132 -8.39 18.21 -14.64
C LEU A 132 -7.75 18.71 -13.33
N GLU A 133 -7.72 17.87 -12.29
CA GLU A 133 -7.16 18.23 -10.99
C GLU A 133 -5.67 18.58 -11.06
N GLU A 134 -4.87 17.84 -11.84
CA GLU A 134 -3.44 18.11 -11.99
C GLU A 134 -3.17 19.49 -12.60
N LEU A 135 -4.00 19.92 -13.56
CA LEU A 135 -3.93 21.23 -14.19
C LEU A 135 -4.30 22.33 -13.20
N GLU A 136 -5.34 22.11 -12.38
CA GLU A 136 -5.71 23.05 -11.33
C GLU A 136 -4.61 23.17 -10.27
N ARG A 137 -4.05 22.05 -9.78
CA ARG A 137 -2.90 22.06 -8.86
C ARG A 137 -1.71 22.81 -9.45
N ALA A 138 -1.38 22.56 -10.72
CA ALA A 138 -0.28 23.23 -11.41
C ALA A 138 -0.45 24.76 -11.45
N LYS A 139 -1.68 25.27 -11.66
CA LYS A 139 -1.98 26.72 -11.67
C LYS A 139 -1.77 27.38 -10.30
N THR A 140 -1.89 26.63 -9.21
CA THR A 140 -1.73 27.16 -7.85
C THR A 140 -0.27 27.23 -7.40
N LEU A 141 0.64 26.56 -8.12
CA LEU A 141 2.05 26.54 -7.75
C LEU A 141 2.70 27.92 -7.96
N PRO A 142 3.62 28.34 -7.07
CA PRO A 142 4.34 29.61 -7.21
C PRO A 142 5.28 29.64 -8.42
N PHE A 143 5.53 28.49 -9.04
CA PHE A 143 6.30 28.31 -10.27
C PHE A 143 6.03 26.94 -10.90
N PRO A 144 6.34 26.75 -12.18
CA PRO A 144 6.15 25.46 -12.84
C PRO A 144 7.02 24.38 -12.21
N ILE A 145 6.44 23.23 -11.86
CA ILE A 145 7.21 22.05 -11.46
C ILE A 145 7.17 21.09 -12.65
N PRO A 146 8.32 20.83 -13.31
CA PRO A 146 8.34 19.99 -14.50
C PRO A 146 8.01 18.54 -14.16
N SER A 147 7.25 17.92 -15.04
CA SER A 147 6.85 16.51 -15.00
C SER A 147 7.64 15.72 -16.04
N ALA A 148 7.74 14.40 -15.88
CA ALA A 148 8.46 13.50 -16.78
C ALA A 148 7.76 13.28 -18.14
N MET A 149 7.40 14.37 -18.82
CA MET A 149 6.89 14.35 -20.19
C MET A 149 7.87 13.63 -21.12
N GLY A 150 7.38 12.60 -21.81
CA GLY A 150 8.18 11.67 -22.60
C GLY A 150 8.14 10.25 -22.03
N ASN A 151 8.22 10.11 -20.69
CA ASN A 151 7.83 8.88 -20.02
C ASN A 151 6.31 8.88 -19.84
N ASN A 152 5.79 9.92 -19.19
CA ASN A 152 4.36 10.13 -19.04
C ASN A 152 3.77 10.80 -20.30
N GLN A 153 2.52 10.46 -20.60
CA GLN A 153 1.71 11.07 -21.65
C GLN A 153 0.72 12.11 -21.08
N ILE A 154 0.54 12.15 -19.76
CA ILE A 154 -0.33 13.09 -19.05
C ILE A 154 0.54 14.06 -18.23
N PRO A 155 0.42 15.38 -18.45
CA PRO A 155 1.27 16.37 -17.81
C PRO A 155 0.92 16.54 -16.33
N HIS A 156 1.87 16.96 -15.49
CA HIS A 156 1.62 17.31 -14.07
C HIS A 156 1.13 16.16 -13.16
N MET A 157 1.16 14.92 -13.61
CA MET A 157 0.85 13.72 -12.81
C MET A 157 1.67 13.58 -11.53
N ASN A 158 2.86 14.19 -11.48
CA ASN A 158 3.71 14.30 -10.29
C ASN A 158 3.10 15.15 -9.16
N LEU A 159 2.03 15.91 -9.43
CA LEU A 159 1.31 16.72 -8.43
C LEU A 159 0.22 15.94 -7.69
N ILE A 160 -0.05 14.71 -8.11
CA ILE A 160 -1.07 13.83 -7.52
C ILE A 160 -0.39 12.56 -7.02
N ARG A 161 -0.74 12.14 -5.81
CA ARG A 161 -0.21 10.90 -5.21
C ARG A 161 -0.95 9.68 -5.75
N LYS A 162 -0.58 9.30 -6.99
CA LYS A 162 -1.09 8.16 -7.77
C LYS A 162 0.09 7.44 -8.44
N THR A 163 -0.06 6.16 -8.74
CA THR A 163 0.89 5.38 -9.56
C THR A 163 1.25 6.13 -10.83
N GLN A 164 2.52 6.52 -10.96
CA GLN A 164 2.95 7.44 -12.02
C GLN A 164 2.92 6.76 -13.39
N CYS A 165 3.28 5.49 -13.50
CA CYS A 165 3.25 4.78 -14.78
C CYS A 165 1.82 4.48 -15.31
N HIS A 166 0.75 4.76 -14.56
CA HIS A 166 -0.61 4.72 -15.13
C HIS A 166 -0.81 5.76 -16.24
N SER A 167 -0.11 6.89 -16.17
CA SER A 167 -0.12 7.88 -17.25
C SER A 167 0.88 7.57 -18.36
N GLY A 168 1.29 6.31 -18.50
CA GLY A 168 2.27 5.85 -19.46
C GLY A 168 3.69 5.89 -18.90
N TRP A 169 4.55 5.09 -19.51
CA TRP A 169 6.00 5.12 -19.29
C TRP A 169 6.70 4.70 -20.59
N ASP A 170 8.03 4.83 -20.68
CA ASP A 170 8.79 4.39 -21.87
C ASP A 170 8.70 2.87 -22.17
N TRP A 171 8.10 2.10 -21.25
CA TRP A 171 7.79 0.67 -21.38
C TRP A 171 6.30 0.32 -21.22
N GLY A 172 5.43 1.31 -20.94
CA GLY A 172 4.06 1.05 -20.46
C GLY A 172 2.99 1.90 -21.15
N ILE A 173 1.82 1.29 -21.35
CA ILE A 173 0.61 1.94 -21.88
C ILE A 173 0.14 3.09 -20.96
N CYS A 174 -0.42 4.15 -21.53
CA CYS A 174 -1.12 5.17 -20.76
C CYS A 174 -2.60 4.79 -20.56
N LEU A 175 -2.91 4.32 -19.35
CA LEU A 175 -4.21 3.81 -18.96
C LEU A 175 -4.60 4.33 -17.57
N MET A 176 -5.42 5.39 -17.55
CA MET A 176 -5.88 6.02 -16.32
C MET A 176 -7.05 5.27 -15.71
N VAL A 177 -6.71 4.23 -14.94
CA VAL A 177 -7.64 3.47 -14.12
C VAL A 177 -8.15 4.27 -12.91
N SER A 178 -9.34 3.94 -12.43
CA SER A 178 -9.91 4.38 -11.16
C SER A 178 -10.59 3.20 -10.46
N GLY A 179 -10.44 3.13 -9.14
CA GLY A 179 -11.01 2.01 -8.39
C GLY A 179 -10.57 1.95 -6.94
N ILE A 180 -10.89 0.84 -6.30
CA ILE A 180 -10.54 0.53 -4.92
C ILE A 180 -9.90 -0.85 -4.96
N TYR A 181 -8.61 -0.93 -4.62
CA TYR A 181 -7.79 -2.11 -4.93
C TYR A 181 -7.57 -3.01 -3.72
N ASP A 182 -8.07 -2.62 -2.55
CA ASP A 182 -8.10 -3.41 -1.32
C ASP A 182 -9.53 -3.43 -0.72
N PRO A 183 -9.83 -4.35 0.22
CA PRO A 183 -11.13 -4.41 0.86
C PRO A 183 -11.58 -3.10 1.52
N ILE A 184 -12.87 -2.80 1.39
CA ILE A 184 -13.53 -1.76 2.19
C ILE A 184 -13.98 -2.42 3.50
N GLN A 185 -13.25 -2.17 4.57
CA GLN A 185 -13.49 -2.79 5.88
C GLN A 185 -14.37 -1.90 6.76
N ILE A 186 -15.39 -2.50 7.38
CA ILE A 186 -16.27 -1.86 8.37
C ILE A 186 -16.14 -2.61 9.69
N ASP A 187 -15.65 -1.91 10.71
CA ASP A 187 -15.37 -2.44 12.02
C ASP A 187 -16.25 -1.76 13.07
N ALA A 188 -17.14 -2.53 13.71
CA ALA A 188 -18.02 -2.04 14.75
C ALA A 188 -17.39 -2.22 16.14
N ILE A 189 -17.12 -1.11 16.82
CA ILE A 189 -16.39 -1.07 18.09
C ILE A 189 -17.33 -0.64 19.21
N SER A 190 -17.52 -1.53 20.19
CA SER A 190 -18.31 -1.23 21.40
C SER A 190 -17.40 -0.85 22.57
N ASP A 191 -16.62 -1.79 23.10
CA ASP A 191 -15.84 -1.56 24.32
C ASP A 191 -14.34 -1.86 24.18
N LEU A 192 -13.95 -2.61 23.14
CA LEU A 192 -12.60 -3.13 22.96
C LEU A 192 -12.24 -3.16 21.47
N TRP A 193 -11.03 -2.69 21.15
CA TRP A 193 -10.40 -2.82 19.85
C TRP A 193 -8.96 -3.28 19.99
N LEU A 194 -8.65 -4.44 19.43
CA LEU A 194 -7.29 -4.91 19.20
C LEU A 194 -6.80 -4.24 17.91
N LYS A 195 -6.09 -3.12 18.05
CA LYS A 195 -5.71 -2.25 16.93
C LYS A 195 -4.61 -2.84 16.06
N GLY A 196 -3.65 -3.51 16.68
CA GLY A 196 -2.43 -3.92 16.00
C GLY A 196 -1.41 -4.52 16.95
N PHE A 197 -0.31 -4.98 16.37
CA PHE A 197 0.91 -5.26 17.11
C PHE A 197 2.15 -5.06 16.24
N SER A 198 3.28 -4.79 16.87
CA SER A 198 4.60 -4.71 16.22
C SER A 198 5.61 -5.63 16.92
N THR A 199 6.71 -5.94 16.24
CA THR A 199 7.78 -6.78 16.82
C THR A 199 9.12 -6.07 16.80
N ASP A 200 9.86 -6.23 17.89
CA ASP A 200 11.26 -5.83 18.03
C ASP A 200 12.12 -7.06 18.33
N GLN A 201 13.33 -7.11 17.76
CA GLN A 201 14.25 -8.25 17.88
C GLN A 201 15.56 -7.82 18.53
N GLN A 202 15.81 -8.31 19.74
CA GLN A 202 17.03 -8.00 20.50
C GLN A 202 17.94 -9.22 20.55
N TRP A 203 18.92 -9.25 19.64
CA TRP A 203 19.90 -10.31 19.52
C TRP A 203 20.95 -10.27 20.63
N GLN A 204 21.19 -11.43 21.23
CA GLN A 204 22.13 -11.61 22.34
C GLN A 204 23.49 -12.12 21.82
N VAL A 205 24.53 -11.96 22.64
CA VAL A 205 25.90 -12.39 22.30
C VAL A 205 26.01 -13.91 22.12
N ASP A 206 25.17 -14.69 22.80
CA ASP A 206 25.11 -16.15 22.68
C ASP A 206 24.35 -16.64 21.43
N GLY A 207 23.85 -15.72 20.59
CA GLY A 207 23.09 -16.02 19.38
C GLY A 207 21.60 -16.23 19.59
N SER A 208 21.11 -16.18 20.84
CA SER A 208 19.67 -16.15 21.14
C SER A 208 19.05 -14.78 20.82
N VAL A 209 17.72 -14.72 20.77
CA VAL A 209 16.98 -13.47 20.50
C VAL A 209 15.81 -13.31 21.46
N ILE A 210 15.63 -12.10 21.97
CA ILE A 210 14.43 -11.69 22.69
C ILE A 210 13.52 -10.98 21.68
N VAL A 211 12.35 -11.56 21.43
CA VAL A 211 11.32 -10.96 20.58
C VAL A 211 10.31 -10.26 21.49
N THR A 212 10.21 -8.94 21.37
CA THR A 212 9.18 -8.15 22.05
C THR A 212 8.02 -7.92 21.10
N VAL A 213 6.86 -8.45 21.44
CA VAL A 213 5.58 -8.19 20.78
C VAL A 213 4.90 -7.04 21.50
N LEU A 214 4.78 -5.88 20.86
CA LEU A 214 4.10 -4.72 21.42
C LEU A 214 2.67 -4.68 20.88
N VAL A 215 1.70 -5.05 21.72
CA VAL A 215 0.27 -5.10 21.36
C VAL A 215 -0.39 -3.75 21.63
N GLU A 216 -1.15 -3.22 20.68
CA GLU A 216 -1.93 -2.00 20.82
C GLU A 216 -3.42 -2.35 21.02
N VAL A 217 -3.98 -1.87 22.14
CA VAL A 217 -5.39 -2.07 22.50
C VAL A 217 -6.03 -0.74 22.81
N GLU A 218 -7.27 -0.54 22.36
CA GLU A 218 -8.15 0.53 22.81
C GLU A 218 -9.34 -0.07 23.57
N SER A 219 -9.61 0.40 24.80
CA SER A 219 -10.69 -0.13 25.63
C SER A 219 -11.23 0.92 26.60
N ALA A 220 -12.53 0.82 26.92
CA ALA A 220 -13.28 1.70 27.82
C ALA A 220 -12.98 1.48 29.33
N HIS A 221 -11.72 1.21 29.69
CA HIS A 221 -11.18 1.13 31.07
C HIS A 221 -11.42 -0.18 31.84
N HIS A 222 -11.77 -1.29 31.17
CA HIS A 222 -11.78 -2.61 31.80
C HIS A 222 -10.52 -3.39 31.46
N PRO A 223 -9.92 -4.12 32.43
CA PRO A 223 -8.87 -5.07 32.11
C PRO A 223 -9.38 -6.16 31.17
N HIS A 224 -8.61 -6.42 30.13
CA HIS A 224 -8.82 -7.53 29.22
C HIS A 224 -7.59 -8.43 29.22
N GLU A 225 -7.85 -9.73 29.11
CA GLU A 225 -6.80 -10.70 28.86
C GLU A 225 -6.43 -10.68 27.37
N VAL A 226 -5.15 -10.54 27.08
CA VAL A 226 -4.58 -10.67 25.73
C VAL A 226 -3.69 -11.89 25.71
N SER A 227 -3.92 -12.80 24.78
CA SER A 227 -3.07 -13.96 24.53
C SER A 227 -2.19 -13.70 23.32
N VAL A 228 -0.89 -13.91 23.48
CA VAL A 228 0.11 -13.83 22.40
C VAL A 228 0.69 -15.23 22.22
N ASP A 229 0.61 -15.76 21.00
CA ASP A 229 1.18 -17.05 20.62
C ASP A 229 2.26 -16.81 19.57
N LEU A 230 3.50 -17.19 19.88
CA LEU A 230 4.63 -17.16 18.97
C LEU A 230 5.10 -18.58 18.72
N ASN A 231 4.78 -19.11 17.54
CA ASN A 231 5.18 -20.45 17.10
C ASN A 231 4.83 -21.55 18.11
N GLY A 232 3.63 -21.50 18.69
CA GLY A 232 3.12 -22.47 19.65
C GLY A 232 3.52 -22.20 21.11
N GLU A 233 4.42 -21.25 21.38
CA GLU A 233 4.65 -20.75 22.73
C GLU A 233 3.65 -19.64 23.05
N ARG A 234 2.86 -19.82 24.10
CA ARG A 234 1.80 -18.88 24.49
C ARG A 234 2.12 -18.15 25.76
N GLN A 235 1.93 -16.83 25.74
CA GLN A 235 1.94 -15.97 26.90
C GLN A 235 0.64 -15.17 27.00
N THR A 236 0.35 -14.70 28.20
CA THR A 236 -0.85 -13.93 28.49
C THR A 236 -0.47 -12.66 29.23
N ILE A 237 -1.02 -11.53 28.82
CA ILE A 237 -0.84 -10.22 29.46
C ILE A 237 -2.22 -9.63 29.83
N GLN A 238 -2.25 -8.84 30.90
CA GLN A 238 -3.46 -8.15 31.36
C GLN A 238 -3.38 -6.68 30.99
N THR A 239 -4.40 -6.16 30.31
CA THR A 239 -4.49 -4.74 29.98
C THR A 239 -5.04 -3.92 31.15
N GLN A 240 -4.78 -2.61 31.16
CA GLN A 240 -5.31 -1.65 32.13
C GLN A 240 -6.13 -0.54 31.43
N GLY A 241 -6.75 -0.87 30.28
CA GLY A 241 -7.45 0.06 29.39
C GLY A 241 -6.71 0.27 28.07
N SER A 242 -6.91 1.42 27.43
CA SER A 242 -6.21 1.76 26.19
C SER A 242 -4.70 1.93 26.40
N GLY A 243 -3.88 1.32 25.55
CA GLY A 243 -2.44 1.44 25.64
C GLY A 243 -1.67 0.42 24.81
N HIS A 244 -0.35 0.40 25.04
CA HIS A 244 0.58 -0.54 24.44
C HIS A 244 1.09 -1.51 25.50
N TYR A 245 1.05 -2.80 25.20
CA TYR A 245 1.37 -3.87 26.16
C TYR A 245 2.45 -4.78 25.58
N PRO A 246 3.68 -4.78 26.15
CA PRO A 246 4.75 -5.62 25.68
C PRO A 246 4.61 -7.06 26.21
N CYS A 247 4.92 -8.03 25.35
CA CYS A 247 5.03 -9.45 25.68
C CYS A 247 6.34 -9.98 25.08
N GLN A 248 7.15 -10.68 25.88
CA GLN A 248 8.53 -11.02 25.50
C GLN A 248 8.73 -12.54 25.40
N PHE A 249 9.29 -12.98 24.29
CA PHE A 249 9.67 -14.37 24.05
C PHE A 249 11.18 -14.49 23.94
N HIS A 250 11.78 -15.45 24.66
CA HIS A 250 13.22 -15.72 24.57
C HIS A 250 13.47 -16.97 23.73
N ILE A 251 13.90 -16.78 22.48
CA ILE A 251 14.19 -17.86 21.55
C ILE A 251 15.69 -18.19 21.66
N ARG A 252 16.00 -19.27 22.38
CA ARG A 252 17.40 -19.68 22.68
C ARG A 252 18.18 -20.15 21.46
N GLN A 253 17.52 -20.85 20.54
CA GLN A 253 18.12 -21.39 19.32
C GLN A 253 17.27 -21.00 18.11
N PRO A 254 17.33 -19.72 17.69
CA PRO A 254 16.47 -19.23 16.63
C PRO A 254 16.86 -19.81 15.26
N GLN A 255 15.87 -20.31 14.52
CA GLN A 255 16.00 -20.58 13.09
C GLN A 255 15.92 -19.24 12.37
N ARG A 256 17.04 -18.80 11.80
CA ARG A 256 17.10 -17.47 11.17
C ARG A 256 16.42 -17.48 9.81
N TRP A 257 15.82 -16.35 9.45
CA TRP A 257 15.42 -16.08 8.08
C TRP A 257 16.66 -15.72 7.25
N TRP A 258 16.81 -16.36 6.10
CA TRP A 258 17.87 -16.08 5.14
C TRP A 258 17.30 -15.72 3.76
N PRO A 259 18.00 -14.87 2.99
CA PRO A 259 17.67 -14.65 1.61
C PRO A 259 18.00 -15.88 0.75
N ALA A 260 17.35 -15.97 -0.41
CA ALA A 260 17.51 -17.04 -1.38
C ALA A 260 18.98 -17.28 -1.73
N GLY A 261 19.39 -18.55 -1.69
CA GLY A 261 20.77 -18.98 -1.92
C GLY A 261 21.72 -18.87 -0.71
N TYR A 262 21.27 -18.35 0.44
CA TYR A 262 22.09 -18.23 1.66
C TYR A 262 21.60 -19.09 2.83
N GLY A 263 20.39 -19.66 2.73
CA GLY A 263 19.81 -20.52 3.76
C GLY A 263 18.31 -20.66 3.60
N GLU A 264 17.65 -21.25 4.61
CA GLU A 264 16.19 -21.33 4.66
C GLU A 264 15.58 -19.99 5.09
N SER A 265 14.52 -19.56 4.41
CA SER A 265 13.74 -18.36 4.73
C SER A 265 12.72 -18.65 5.84
N HIS A 266 13.21 -19.02 7.02
CA HIS A 266 12.34 -19.48 8.11
C HIS A 266 11.42 -18.38 8.66
N LEU A 267 10.14 -18.69 8.82
CA LEU A 267 9.10 -17.76 9.26
C LEU A 267 8.33 -18.31 10.48
N TYR A 268 8.33 -17.55 11.56
CA TYR A 268 7.58 -17.85 12.78
C TYR A 268 6.15 -17.31 12.67
N PRO A 269 5.10 -18.13 12.80
CA PRO A 269 3.75 -17.62 12.94
C PRO A 269 3.60 -16.93 14.30
N ILE A 270 2.96 -15.78 14.31
CA ILE A 270 2.56 -15.06 15.51
C ILE A 270 1.08 -14.73 15.43
N SER A 271 0.36 -14.93 16.54
CA SER A 271 -1.03 -14.51 16.68
C SER A 271 -1.25 -13.80 18.01
N VAL A 272 -2.09 -12.77 17.99
CA VAL A 272 -2.51 -12.00 19.15
C VAL A 272 -4.03 -12.05 19.20
N CYS A 273 -4.57 -12.52 20.31
CA CYS A 273 -6.01 -12.66 20.53
C CYS A 273 -6.44 -11.84 21.74
N CYS A 274 -7.54 -11.11 21.63
CA CYS A 274 -8.19 -10.43 22.74
C CYS A 274 -9.71 -10.50 22.57
N ALA A 275 -10.39 -11.17 23.51
CA ALA A 275 -11.78 -11.58 23.35
C ALA A 275 -12.01 -12.33 22.01
N GLU A 276 -12.92 -11.83 21.15
CA GLU A 276 -13.22 -12.42 19.84
C GLU A 276 -12.33 -11.89 18.71
N GLN A 277 -11.43 -10.94 18.98
CA GLN A 277 -10.56 -10.34 17.97
C GLN A 277 -9.24 -11.11 17.90
N SER A 278 -8.76 -11.33 16.69
CA SER A 278 -7.47 -11.98 16.44
C SER A 278 -6.71 -11.27 15.32
N LEU A 279 -5.43 -11.04 15.53
CA LEU A 279 -4.49 -10.58 14.52
C LEU A 279 -3.40 -11.63 14.36
N SER A 280 -2.97 -11.89 13.13
CA SER A 280 -1.91 -12.87 12.86
C SER A 280 -1.00 -12.40 11.75
N ARG A 281 0.29 -12.77 11.85
CA ARG A 281 1.25 -12.62 10.75
C ARG A 281 2.36 -13.65 10.88
N LYS A 282 3.27 -13.64 9.91
CA LYS A 282 4.55 -14.34 9.99
C LYS A 282 5.68 -13.34 10.21
N ILE A 283 6.68 -13.72 11.00
CA ILE A 283 7.90 -12.90 11.20
C ILE A 283 9.15 -13.72 10.89
N GLY A 284 10.16 -13.09 10.29
CA GLY A 284 11.47 -13.69 10.09
C GLY A 284 12.48 -13.13 11.08
N LEU A 285 13.21 -14.02 11.76
CA LEU A 285 14.26 -13.64 12.70
C LEU A 285 15.57 -13.43 11.94
N ARG A 286 16.01 -12.17 11.80
CA ARG A 286 17.29 -11.87 11.15
C ARG A 286 17.89 -10.58 11.67
N GLN A 287 19.20 -10.47 11.52
CA GLN A 287 19.90 -9.18 11.62
C GLN A 287 20.16 -8.68 10.21
N LEU A 288 19.89 -7.40 9.96
CA LEU A 288 20.17 -6.74 8.70
C LEU A 288 20.76 -5.37 9.00
N HIS A 289 21.85 -5.02 8.34
CA HIS A 289 22.35 -3.66 8.29
C HIS A 289 22.98 -3.37 6.93
N LEU A 290 23.02 -2.09 6.59
CA LEU A 290 23.73 -1.59 5.41
C LEU A 290 25.12 -1.11 5.84
N ASN A 291 26.16 -1.71 5.29
CA ASN A 291 27.54 -1.27 5.45
C ASN A 291 27.82 -0.14 4.43
N ASN A 292 27.91 1.09 4.95
CA ASN A 292 28.28 2.30 4.22
C ASN A 292 29.63 2.89 4.69
N GLN A 293 30.56 2.05 5.15
CA GLN A 293 31.88 2.53 5.58
C GLN A 293 32.72 3.00 4.39
N THR A 294 33.53 4.03 4.61
CA THR A 294 34.52 4.51 3.63
C THR A 294 35.70 3.54 3.56
N ASP A 295 36.13 3.23 2.35
CA ASP A 295 37.32 2.42 2.06
C ASP A 295 38.22 3.12 1.02
N GLN A 296 39.22 2.40 0.49
CA GLN A 296 40.15 2.95 -0.51
C GLN A 296 39.51 3.24 -1.87
N ARG A 297 38.27 2.78 -2.12
CA ARG A 297 37.53 2.93 -3.38
C ARG A 297 36.40 3.94 -3.30
N GLY A 298 35.97 4.34 -2.10
CA GLY A 298 34.90 5.31 -1.88
C GLY A 298 34.09 4.95 -0.65
N SER A 299 32.76 4.91 -0.78
CA SER A 299 31.85 4.37 0.25
C SER A 299 31.34 3.01 -0.19
N ALA A 300 31.40 2.02 0.70
CA ALA A 300 30.68 0.77 0.49
C ALA A 300 29.17 1.03 0.41
N MET A 301 28.45 0.11 -0.24
CA MET A 301 27.00 -0.04 -0.17
C MET A 301 26.71 -1.54 -0.18
N GLU A 302 26.81 -2.16 0.98
CA GLU A 302 26.78 -3.62 1.13
C GLU A 302 25.71 -4.04 2.12
N PHE A 303 24.82 -4.94 1.69
CA PHE A 303 23.81 -5.54 2.56
C PHE A 303 24.45 -6.66 3.37
N VAL A 304 24.37 -6.59 4.70
CA VAL A 304 24.91 -7.63 5.58
C VAL A 304 23.75 -8.26 6.34
N VAL A 305 23.46 -9.53 6.02
CA VAL A 305 22.39 -10.31 6.66
C VAL A 305 23.00 -11.38 7.55
N ASN A 306 22.60 -11.39 8.82
CA ASN A 306 23.07 -12.36 9.82
C ASN A 306 24.62 -12.42 9.92
N GLY A 307 25.29 -11.30 9.69
CA GLY A 307 26.75 -11.18 9.70
C GLY A 307 27.44 -11.57 8.39
N VAL A 308 26.70 -11.93 7.34
CA VAL A 308 27.23 -12.34 6.03
C VAL A 308 26.94 -11.25 5.00
N PRO A 309 27.97 -10.73 4.30
CA PRO A 309 27.78 -9.88 3.13
C PRO A 309 26.98 -10.59 2.03
N ILE A 310 25.90 -9.95 1.59
CA ILE A 310 25.02 -10.44 0.54
C ILE A 310 25.38 -9.74 -0.76
N ASN A 311 25.76 -10.53 -1.76
CA ASN A 311 25.84 -10.02 -3.13
C ASN A 311 24.41 -9.94 -3.69
N ALA A 312 23.89 -8.72 -3.79
CA ALA A 312 22.55 -8.46 -4.31
C ALA A 312 22.50 -8.81 -5.81
N LYS A 313 21.74 -9.84 -6.15
CA LYS A 313 21.48 -10.30 -7.51
C LYS A 313 19.98 -10.19 -7.75
N GLY A 314 19.56 -9.43 -8.73
CA GLY A 314 18.16 -9.05 -8.81
C GLY A 314 17.77 -8.29 -10.07
N ALA A 315 16.55 -7.78 -10.02
CA ALA A 315 15.96 -6.93 -11.03
C ALA A 315 15.11 -5.84 -10.37
N ASN A 316 14.71 -4.85 -11.19
CA ASN A 316 13.72 -3.86 -10.81
C ASN A 316 12.31 -4.42 -11.09
N TRP A 317 11.40 -4.20 -10.14
CA TRP A 317 10.01 -4.57 -10.18
C TRP A 317 9.15 -3.34 -10.43
N ILE A 318 8.24 -3.50 -11.39
CA ILE A 318 7.21 -2.53 -11.79
C ILE A 318 5.84 -3.19 -11.57
N PRO A 319 4.74 -2.43 -11.55
CA PRO A 319 3.40 -3.01 -11.36
C PRO A 319 3.14 -4.18 -12.32
N VAL A 320 2.55 -5.26 -11.82
CA VAL A 320 2.37 -6.52 -12.56
C VAL A 320 1.41 -6.41 -13.75
N ASP A 321 0.60 -5.36 -13.81
CA ASP A 321 -0.39 -5.10 -14.83
C ASP A 321 -0.76 -3.60 -14.83
N ALA A 322 -1.21 -3.07 -15.97
CA ALA A 322 -1.76 -1.69 -16.02
C ALA A 322 -3.23 -1.64 -15.55
N MET A 323 -3.88 -2.80 -15.37
CA MET A 323 -5.21 -2.95 -14.79
C MET A 323 -5.10 -3.64 -13.43
N PRO A 324 -5.15 -2.87 -12.30
CA PRO A 324 -5.01 -3.43 -10.95
C PRO A 324 -6.02 -4.54 -10.62
N GLY A 325 -7.21 -4.54 -11.23
CA GLY A 325 -8.22 -5.61 -11.09
C GLY A 325 -7.78 -6.98 -11.64
N ARG A 326 -6.62 -7.06 -12.30
CA ARG A 326 -6.00 -8.32 -12.73
C ARG A 326 -4.85 -8.78 -11.83
N GLU A 327 -4.53 -8.03 -10.77
CA GLU A 327 -3.59 -8.47 -9.74
C GLU A 327 -4.16 -9.69 -9.02
N CYS A 328 -3.36 -10.73 -8.86
CA CYS A 328 -3.73 -11.90 -8.06
C CYS A 328 -2.49 -12.63 -7.54
N GLU A 329 -2.64 -13.38 -6.44
CA GLU A 329 -1.53 -14.11 -5.82
C GLU A 329 -0.79 -15.00 -6.82
N LYS A 330 -1.51 -15.71 -7.69
CA LYS A 330 -0.90 -16.58 -8.68
C LYS A 330 0.11 -15.83 -9.56
N ARG A 331 -0.24 -14.64 -10.05
CA ARG A 331 0.65 -13.85 -10.91
C ARG A 331 1.86 -13.34 -10.15
N TYR A 332 1.66 -12.82 -8.94
CA TYR A 332 2.77 -12.41 -8.07
C TYR A 332 3.73 -13.59 -7.81
N ARG A 333 3.18 -14.75 -7.44
CA ARG A 333 3.95 -15.96 -7.15
C ARG A 333 4.71 -16.45 -8.37
N ASP A 334 4.08 -16.52 -9.55
CA ASP A 334 4.74 -16.96 -10.79
C ASP A 334 5.96 -16.06 -11.13
N LEU A 335 5.79 -14.73 -11.02
CA LEU A 335 6.86 -13.77 -11.31
C LEU A 335 7.98 -13.80 -10.27
N LEU A 336 7.65 -13.82 -8.98
CA LEU A 336 8.65 -13.88 -7.90
C LEU A 336 9.38 -15.23 -7.88
N GLN A 337 8.67 -16.33 -8.16
CA GLN A 337 9.30 -17.65 -8.33
C GLN A 337 10.27 -17.63 -9.51
N SER A 338 9.91 -16.98 -10.62
CA SER A 338 10.83 -16.83 -11.76
C SER A 338 12.12 -16.09 -11.38
N ALA A 339 12.05 -15.11 -10.47
CA ALA A 339 13.24 -14.45 -9.94
C ALA A 339 14.12 -15.41 -9.11
N VAL A 340 13.51 -16.21 -8.24
CA VAL A 340 14.23 -17.25 -7.46
C VAL A 340 14.87 -18.29 -8.37
N ASP A 341 14.14 -18.77 -9.38
CA ASP A 341 14.62 -19.75 -10.36
C ASP A 341 15.79 -19.18 -11.19
N ALA A 342 15.80 -17.86 -11.40
CA ALA A 342 16.91 -17.10 -11.98
C ALA A 342 18.05 -16.80 -10.99
N ASN A 343 18.04 -17.39 -9.79
CA ASN A 343 19.03 -17.23 -8.73
C ASN A 343 19.15 -15.79 -8.19
N MET A 344 18.08 -15.00 -8.29
CA MET A 344 17.97 -13.70 -7.65
C MET A 344 17.73 -13.85 -6.15
N ASN A 345 18.13 -12.85 -5.38
CA ASN A 345 17.95 -12.75 -3.94
C ASN A 345 17.48 -11.36 -3.49
N MET A 346 17.28 -10.44 -4.44
CA MET A 346 16.77 -9.10 -4.18
C MET A 346 15.90 -8.61 -5.34
N ILE A 347 14.84 -7.89 -5.02
CA ILE A 347 13.97 -7.18 -5.96
C ILE A 347 13.86 -5.72 -5.50
N ARG A 348 14.00 -4.78 -6.44
CA ARG A 348 13.76 -3.35 -6.19
C ARG A 348 12.36 -2.96 -6.65
N VAL A 349 11.47 -2.60 -5.73
CA VAL A 349 10.18 -1.99 -6.06
C VAL A 349 10.43 -0.54 -6.48
N TRP A 350 10.26 -0.27 -7.77
CA TRP A 350 10.61 1.02 -8.39
C TRP A 350 9.58 2.12 -8.13
N GLY A 351 10.05 3.34 -7.84
CA GLY A 351 9.25 4.45 -7.32
C GLY A 351 8.21 5.10 -8.25
N GLY A 352 8.15 4.80 -9.56
CA GLY A 352 7.04 5.30 -10.38
C GLY A 352 5.87 4.31 -10.49
N GLY A 353 6.00 3.17 -9.81
CA GLY A 353 4.95 2.16 -9.66
C GLY A 353 4.09 2.45 -8.45
N GLN A 354 3.90 1.41 -7.63
CA GLN A 354 3.10 1.45 -6.42
C GLN A 354 3.79 0.71 -5.27
N TYR A 355 3.42 1.05 -4.03
CA TYR A 355 3.64 0.12 -2.92
C TYR A 355 2.76 -1.10 -3.17
N GLU A 356 3.37 -2.28 -3.26
CA GLU A 356 2.60 -3.47 -3.61
C GLU A 356 1.62 -3.91 -2.52
N SER A 357 0.75 -4.87 -2.88
CA SER A 357 -0.15 -5.53 -1.92
C SER A 357 0.63 -6.36 -0.89
N ASP A 358 0.03 -6.65 0.26
CA ASP A 358 0.63 -7.52 1.28
C ASP A 358 1.00 -8.90 0.72
N THR A 359 0.27 -9.38 -0.30
CA THR A 359 0.57 -10.62 -1.02
C THR A 359 1.97 -10.64 -1.59
N PHE A 360 2.43 -9.53 -2.20
CA PHE A 360 3.78 -9.43 -2.74
C PHE A 360 4.85 -9.61 -1.66
N TYR A 361 4.75 -8.88 -0.55
CA TYR A 361 5.75 -8.93 0.51
C TYR A 361 5.73 -10.25 1.27
N ASN A 362 4.54 -10.83 1.49
CA ASN A 362 4.40 -12.17 2.06
C ASN A 362 5.10 -13.23 1.19
N LEU A 363 5.00 -13.12 -0.13
CA LEU A 363 5.69 -14.00 -1.07
C LEU A 363 7.20 -13.76 -1.07
N CYS A 364 7.66 -12.50 -1.03
CA CYS A 364 9.09 -12.18 -0.89
C CYS A 364 9.68 -12.74 0.41
N ASP A 365 8.94 -12.68 1.52
CA ASP A 365 9.33 -13.28 2.78
C ASP A 365 9.45 -14.81 2.69
N GLU A 366 8.46 -15.46 2.06
CA GLU A 366 8.43 -16.91 1.87
C GLU A 366 9.57 -17.40 0.97
N LEU A 367 9.82 -16.66 -0.11
CA LEU A 367 10.78 -17.01 -1.16
C LEU A 367 12.21 -16.56 -0.88
N GLY A 368 12.43 -15.78 0.19
CA GLY A 368 13.76 -15.28 0.54
C GLY A 368 14.25 -14.14 -0.35
N LEU A 369 13.35 -13.36 -0.95
CA LEU A 369 13.73 -12.22 -1.79
C LEU A 369 13.81 -10.96 -0.91
N LEU A 370 15.00 -10.36 -0.78
CA LEU A 370 15.13 -9.04 -0.17
C LEU A 370 14.40 -8.00 -1.03
N VAL A 371 13.81 -7.00 -0.38
CA VAL A 371 13.08 -5.92 -1.04
C VAL A 371 13.79 -4.59 -0.78
N TRP A 372 14.29 -3.99 -1.85
CA TRP A 372 14.61 -2.57 -1.88
C TRP A 372 13.32 -1.83 -2.21
N GLN A 373 12.81 -1.03 -1.27
CA GLN A 373 11.56 -0.30 -1.41
C GLN A 373 11.83 1.18 -1.69
N ASP A 374 11.55 1.64 -2.92
CA ASP A 374 11.46 3.08 -3.16
C ASP A 374 10.19 3.65 -2.52
N MET A 375 10.18 4.95 -2.18
CA MET A 375 8.93 5.69 -2.06
C MET A 375 8.42 6.04 -3.45
N MET A 376 7.12 6.32 -3.59
CA MET A 376 6.49 6.44 -4.90
C MET A 376 6.74 7.80 -5.58
N PHE A 377 8.00 8.05 -5.90
CA PHE A 377 8.52 9.20 -6.63
C PHE A 377 9.50 8.72 -7.71
N ALA A 378 9.36 9.20 -8.94
CA ALA A 378 10.26 8.82 -10.02
C ALA A 378 10.38 9.90 -11.10
N CYS A 379 11.63 10.20 -11.48
CA CYS A 379 12.02 10.93 -12.68
C CYS A 379 11.50 12.37 -12.84
N SER A 380 10.51 12.80 -12.06
CA SER A 380 9.96 14.17 -12.05
C SER A 380 10.52 14.98 -10.89
N LEU A 381 10.38 16.30 -10.95
CA LEU A 381 10.45 17.11 -9.73
C LEU A 381 9.10 17.06 -9.02
N TYR A 382 9.08 17.32 -7.72
CA TYR A 382 7.86 17.25 -6.92
C TYR A 382 7.69 18.53 -6.10
N PRO A 383 6.46 18.93 -5.76
CA PRO A 383 6.24 19.98 -4.79
C PRO A 383 6.87 19.63 -3.45
N SER A 384 7.25 20.67 -2.72
CA SER A 384 7.79 20.55 -1.36
C SER A 384 7.18 21.60 -0.43
N ASP A 385 6.00 22.10 -0.76
CA ASP A 385 5.21 22.95 0.12
C ASP A 385 4.54 22.11 1.23
N ASP A 386 4.12 22.78 2.30
CA ASP A 386 3.53 22.12 3.48
C ASP A 386 2.32 21.25 3.15
N GLY A 387 1.53 21.62 2.13
CA GLY A 387 0.34 20.86 1.72
C GLY A 387 0.73 19.51 1.13
N PHE A 388 1.63 19.51 0.16
CA PHE A 388 2.13 18.28 -0.45
C PHE A 388 2.91 17.42 0.55
N LEU A 389 3.77 18.02 1.37
CA LEU A 389 4.53 17.27 2.38
C LEU A 389 3.63 16.59 3.42
N LYS A 390 2.51 17.22 3.80
CA LYS A 390 1.52 16.61 4.70
C LYS A 390 0.82 15.41 4.05
N GLU A 391 0.51 15.49 2.75
CA GLU A 391 -0.07 14.38 1.99
C GLU A 391 0.91 13.19 1.90
N VAL A 392 2.19 13.46 1.67
CA VAL A 392 3.26 12.45 1.68
C VAL A 392 3.49 11.88 3.08
N GLU A 393 3.46 12.70 4.12
CA GLU A 393 3.60 12.25 5.51
C GLU A 393 2.49 11.26 5.88
N GLN A 394 1.24 11.52 5.48
CA GLN A 394 0.12 10.60 5.72
C GLN A 394 0.34 9.24 5.04
N GLU A 395 0.83 9.24 3.80
CA GLU A 395 1.22 8.04 3.04
C GLU A 395 2.33 7.27 3.78
N LEU A 396 3.42 7.91 4.16
CA LEU A 396 4.56 7.25 4.80
C LEU A 396 4.24 6.74 6.21
N ARG A 397 3.38 7.44 6.96
CA ARG A 397 2.87 6.99 8.27
C ARG A 397 2.03 5.74 8.18
N PHE A 398 1.48 5.42 7.02
CA PHE A 398 0.81 4.15 6.78
C PHE A 398 1.75 3.09 6.21
N GLN A 399 2.48 3.42 5.13
CA GLN A 399 3.25 2.43 4.37
C GLN A 399 4.43 1.86 5.16
N ILE A 400 5.15 2.69 5.92
CA ILE A 400 6.31 2.19 6.68
C ILE A 400 5.87 1.22 7.79
N PRO A 401 4.91 1.55 8.68
CA PRO A 401 4.43 0.59 9.67
C PRO A 401 3.81 -0.68 9.07
N ARG A 402 3.11 -0.57 7.94
CA ARG A 402 2.54 -1.72 7.22
C ARG A 402 3.64 -2.70 6.79
N LEU A 403 4.73 -2.19 6.22
CA LEU A 403 5.73 -3.04 5.56
C LEU A 403 6.92 -3.43 6.44
N LYS A 404 7.30 -2.61 7.46
CA LYS A 404 8.54 -2.81 8.23
C LYS A 404 8.67 -4.17 8.93
N GLU A 405 7.54 -4.86 9.14
CA GLU A 405 7.47 -6.14 9.85
C GLU A 405 7.83 -7.32 8.93
N HIS A 406 7.82 -7.13 7.61
CA HIS A 406 8.22 -8.14 6.63
C HIS A 406 9.72 -8.39 6.67
N PRO A 407 10.17 -9.65 6.82
CA PRO A 407 11.59 -9.94 6.86
C PRO A 407 12.38 -9.55 5.62
N SER A 408 11.72 -9.53 4.47
CA SER A 408 12.26 -9.16 3.17
C SER A 408 12.65 -7.69 3.05
N ILE A 409 11.99 -6.76 3.75
CA ILE A 409 12.29 -5.31 3.62
C ILE A 409 13.73 -5.05 4.04
N ALA A 410 14.53 -4.60 3.06
CA ALA A 410 15.97 -4.48 3.17
C ALA A 410 16.46 -3.03 3.18
N LEU A 411 15.80 -2.17 2.42
CA LEU A 411 16.16 -0.76 2.27
C LEU A 411 14.90 0.06 1.96
N TRP A 412 14.84 1.25 2.53
CA TRP A 412 13.93 2.31 2.10
C TRP A 412 14.72 3.34 1.30
N CYS A 413 14.32 3.58 0.06
CA CYS A 413 14.93 4.56 -0.84
C CYS A 413 13.94 5.71 -1.08
N GLY A 414 14.43 6.95 -1.08
CA GLY A 414 13.55 8.13 -1.15
C GLY A 414 12.81 8.25 -2.49
N ASP A 415 13.45 7.87 -3.59
CA ASP A 415 12.92 8.09 -4.95
C ASP A 415 13.72 7.32 -6.00
N ASN A 416 13.20 7.30 -7.22
CA ASN A 416 13.95 6.97 -8.42
C ASN A 416 14.43 8.24 -9.16
N GLU A 417 15.74 8.50 -9.09
CA GLU A 417 16.46 9.47 -9.93
C GLU A 417 16.02 10.94 -9.83
N VAL A 418 15.25 11.34 -8.80
CA VAL A 418 14.73 12.71 -8.66
C VAL A 418 15.87 13.72 -8.48
N ILE A 419 16.96 13.35 -7.79
CA ILE A 419 18.18 14.17 -7.71
C ILE A 419 18.78 14.39 -9.12
N GLY A 420 18.77 13.35 -9.96
CA GLY A 420 19.20 13.45 -11.36
C GLY A 420 18.28 14.34 -12.19
N ALA A 421 16.97 14.26 -11.93
CA ALA A 421 15.92 15.00 -12.63
C ALA A 421 16.05 16.53 -12.55
N ILE A 422 16.72 17.05 -11.52
CA ILE A 422 17.09 18.47 -11.40
C ILE A 422 17.86 18.93 -12.65
N GLY A 423 18.65 18.05 -13.26
CA GLY A 423 19.42 18.32 -14.46
C GLY A 423 18.74 17.98 -15.79
N TRP A 424 17.46 17.58 -15.82
CA TRP A 424 16.82 17.05 -17.04
C TRP A 424 15.91 18.06 -17.74
N TYR A 425 15.17 18.87 -16.99
CA TYR A 425 14.16 19.80 -17.52
C TYR A 425 14.71 21.19 -17.77
N ASP A 426 14.20 21.89 -18.77
CA ASP A 426 14.66 23.23 -19.11
C ASP A 426 14.42 24.21 -17.95
N GLU A 427 13.29 24.09 -17.26
CA GLU A 427 12.94 24.90 -16.10
C GLU A 427 13.98 24.78 -14.98
N SER A 428 14.38 23.56 -14.64
CA SER A 428 15.32 23.28 -13.55
C SER A 428 16.78 23.49 -13.94
N LYS A 429 17.16 23.20 -15.20
CA LYS A 429 18.50 23.49 -15.73
C LYS A 429 18.84 24.97 -15.67
N HIS A 430 17.90 25.84 -16.00
CA HIS A 430 18.11 27.30 -16.03
C HIS A 430 17.92 27.97 -14.65
N ASN A 431 17.45 27.25 -13.63
CA ASN A 431 17.21 27.82 -12.30
C ASN A 431 17.50 26.83 -11.15
N LYS A 432 18.68 26.19 -11.17
CA LYS A 432 19.04 25.14 -10.21
C LYS A 432 18.76 25.51 -8.75
N VAL A 433 19.14 26.71 -8.32
CA VAL A 433 18.95 27.20 -6.94
C VAL A 433 17.48 27.16 -6.49
N LYS A 434 16.53 27.29 -7.41
CA LYS A 434 15.10 27.24 -7.11
C LYS A 434 14.54 25.83 -6.99
N TYR A 435 15.20 24.85 -7.63
CA TYR A 435 14.77 23.45 -7.70
C TYR A 435 15.69 22.49 -6.93
N THR A 436 16.62 23.03 -6.13
CA THR A 436 17.48 22.35 -5.15
C THR A 436 17.21 22.94 -3.79
#